data_AF-A0A3M0XXB4-F1
#
_entry.id   AF-A0A3M0XXB4-F1
#
_cell.length_a   1.000
_cell.length_b   1.000
_cell.length_c   1.000
_cell.angle_alpha   90.00
_cell.angle_beta   90.00
_cell.angle_gamma   90.00
#
_symmetry.space_group_name_H-M   'P 1'
#
loop_
_entity.id
_entity.type
_entity.pdbx_description
1 polymer ?
#
loop_
_entity_poly.entity_id
_entity_poly.type
_entity_poly.pdbx_seq_one_letter_code
_entity_poly.pdbx_strand_id
1 'polypeptide(L)'
;AQIALFDVVFSIDSVLTAVGMTRHVPIMVVAIVLAVLAMLFFAELLAAFIKAHPTTKALALAFMLLVGVLLVADGLGRHVPRGYVYFALGFSVFVEAVNIRVRAVRARRAESAV
;
A
#
# COMPACT_ATOMS: atom_id res chain seq x y z
N ALA A 1 3.44 -17.33 -4.69
CA ALA A 1 4.57 -16.91 -3.83
C ALA A 1 4.65 -15.39 -3.67
N GLN A 2 4.78 -14.58 -4.74
CA GLN A 2 5.02 -13.13 -4.60
C GLN A 2 3.86 -12.36 -3.90
N ILE A 3 2.61 -12.79 -4.07
CA ILE A 3 1.44 -12.19 -3.41
C ILE A 3 1.45 -12.45 -1.90
N ALA A 4 1.82 -13.66 -1.46
CA ALA A 4 1.95 -13.98 -0.04
C ALA A 4 3.06 -13.15 0.64
N LEU A 5 4.13 -12.82 -0.10
CA LEU A 5 5.17 -11.92 0.41
C LEU A 5 4.63 -10.50 0.63
N PHE A 6 3.80 -9.98 -0.28
CA PHE A 6 3.16 -8.67 -0.11
C PHE A 6 2.24 -8.64 1.11
N ASP A 7 1.45 -9.70 1.33
CA ASP A 7 0.51 -9.79 2.45
C ASP A 7 1.25 -9.82 3.81
N VAL A 8 2.37 -10.53 3.90
CA VAL A 8 3.23 -10.53 5.08
C VAL A 8 3.83 -9.15 5.36
N VAL A 9 4.34 -8.45 4.34
CA VAL A 9 4.96 -7.14 4.58
C VAL A 9 3.92 -6.05 4.85
N PHE A 10 2.76 -6.12 4.19
CA PHE A 10 1.66 -5.18 4.42
C PHE A 10 1.04 -5.36 5.82
N SER A 11 0.90 -6.59 6.29
CA SER A 11 0.47 -6.85 7.67
C SER A 11 1.46 -6.31 8.71
N ILE A 12 2.78 -6.46 8.48
CA ILE A 12 3.81 -5.89 9.36
C ILE A 12 3.72 -4.34 9.40
N ASP A 13 3.56 -3.68 8.26
CA ASP A 13 3.44 -2.21 8.21
C ASP A 13 2.23 -1.69 8.99
N SER A 14 1.06 -2.32 8.81
CA SER A 14 -0.15 -1.90 9.54
C SER A 14 -0.01 -1.99 11.06
N VAL A 15 0.72 -3.00 11.54
CA VAL A 15 1.03 -3.17 12.97
C VAL A 15 2.00 -2.09 13.43
N LEU A 16 3.09 -1.86 12.70
CA LEU A 16 4.11 -0.86 13.07
C LEU A 16 3.57 0.57 13.02
N THR A 17 2.75 0.90 12.03
CA THR A 17 2.09 2.20 11.94
C THR A 17 1.14 2.42 13.12
N ALA A 18 0.36 1.41 13.52
CA ALA A 18 -0.52 1.51 14.70
C ALA A 18 0.29 1.71 16.00
N VAL A 19 1.37 0.94 16.18
CA VAL A 19 2.27 1.05 17.34
C VAL A 19 2.95 2.42 17.39
N GLY A 20 3.30 2.99 16.24
CA GLY A 20 3.91 4.31 16.15
C GLY A 20 2.95 5.48 16.36
N MET A 21 1.62 5.29 16.30
CA MET A 21 0.62 6.38 16.35
C MET A 21 0.01 6.63 17.73
N THR A 22 -0.06 5.64 18.62
CA THR A 22 -0.71 5.82 19.92
C THR A 22 0.05 5.16 21.06
N ARG A 23 0.04 5.79 22.24
CA ARG A 23 0.61 5.21 23.47
C ARG A 23 -0.41 4.37 24.24
N HIS A 24 -1.67 4.36 23.81
CA HIS A 24 -2.75 3.64 24.48
C HIS A 24 -2.80 2.19 24.01
N VAL A 25 -2.14 1.33 24.79
CA VAL A 25 -2.03 -0.12 24.51
C VAL A 25 -3.36 -0.78 24.17
N PRO A 26 -4.50 -0.50 24.86
CA PRO A 26 -5.77 -1.13 24.52
C PRO A 26 -6.26 -0.77 23.11
N ILE A 27 -6.11 0.49 22.70
CA ILE A 27 -6.53 0.97 21.38
C ILE A 27 -5.65 0.36 20.29
N MET A 28 -4.35 0.27 20.55
CA MET A 28 -3.38 -0.35 19.65
C MET A 28 -3.71 -1.82 19.37
N VAL A 29 -4.02 -2.61 20.40
CA VAL A 29 -4.40 -4.02 20.25
C VAL A 29 -5.68 -4.17 19.42
N VAL A 30 -6.72 -3.39 19.74
CA VAL A 30 -7.99 -3.44 18.99
C VAL A 30 -7.79 -3.05 17.52
N ALA A 31 -7.02 -1.99 17.25
CA ALA A 31 -6.73 -1.55 15.89
C ALA A 31 -5.97 -2.62 15.08
N ILE A 32 -4.96 -3.26 15.69
CA ILE A 32 -4.19 -4.33 15.04
C ILE A 32 -5.07 -5.52 14.71
N VAL A 33 -5.89 -5.98 15.67
CA VAL A 33 -6.80 -7.13 15.45
C VAL A 33 -7.77 -6.83 14.31
N LEU A 34 -8.38 -5.64 14.31
CA LEU A 34 -9.29 -5.23 13.23
C LEU A 34 -8.56 -5.12 11.88
N ALA A 35 -7.34 -4.58 11.85
CA ALA A 35 -6.55 -4.46 10.63
C ALA A 35 -6.19 -5.83 10.03
N VAL A 36 -5.74 -6.77 10.86
CA VAL A 36 -5.39 -8.14 10.41
C VAL A 36 -6.64 -8.87 9.91
N LEU A 37 -7.77 -8.76 10.62
CA LEU A 37 -9.04 -9.36 10.17
C LEU A 37 -9.48 -8.79 8.82
N ALA A 38 -9.37 -7.46 8.65
CA ALA A 38 -9.67 -6.83 7.37
C ALA A 38 -8.72 -7.30 6.26
N MET A 39 -7.42 -7.39 6.52
CA MET A 39 -6.45 -7.88 5.52
C MET A 39 -6.76 -9.29 5.06
N LEU A 40 -7.05 -10.21 5.98
CA LEU A 40 -7.43 -11.58 5.62
C LEU A 40 -8.70 -11.62 4.78
N PHE A 41 -9.69 -10.79 5.10
CA PHE A 41 -10.93 -10.70 4.34
C PHE A 41 -10.72 -10.11 2.93
N PHE A 42 -9.85 -9.12 2.80
CA PHE A 42 -9.58 -8.43 1.52
C PHE A 42 -8.41 -9.02 0.72
N ALA A 43 -7.70 -10.02 1.24
CA ALA A 43 -6.48 -10.57 0.63
C ALA A 43 -6.73 -11.09 -0.80
N GLU A 44 -7.82 -11.83 -1.02
CA GLU A 44 -8.17 -12.32 -2.37
C GLU A 44 -8.52 -11.19 -3.34
N LEU A 45 -9.25 -10.18 -2.86
CA LEU A 45 -9.62 -9.02 -3.67
C LEU A 45 -8.39 -8.21 -4.08
N LEU A 46 -7.48 -7.98 -3.13
CA LEU A 46 -6.23 -7.28 -3.37
C LEU A 46 -5.33 -8.07 -4.34
N ALA A 47 -5.27 -9.39 -4.18
CA ALA A 47 -4.53 -10.27 -5.08
C ALA A 47 -5.06 -10.21 -6.52
N ALA A 48 -6.38 -10.24 -6.70
CA ALA A 48 -7.02 -10.10 -8.00
C ALA A 48 -6.73 -8.72 -8.64
N PHE A 49 -6.78 -7.66 -7.84
CA PHE A 49 -6.51 -6.29 -8.30
C PHE A 49 -5.05 -6.10 -8.78
N ILE A 50 -4.08 -6.61 -8.01
CA ILE A 50 -2.66 -6.57 -8.39
C ILE A 50 -2.41 -7.40 -9.66
N LYS A 51 -3.10 -8.52 -9.84
CA LYS A 51 -2.99 -9.35 -11.05
C LYS A 51 -3.57 -8.64 -12.29
N ALA A 52 -4.66 -7.90 -12.12
CA ALA A 52 -5.30 -7.16 -13.21
C ALA A 52 -4.49 -5.91 -13.65
N HIS A 53 -3.72 -5.31 -12.74
CA HIS A 53 -2.97 -4.08 -12.98
C HIS A 53 -1.47 -4.25 -12.63
N PRO A 54 -0.61 -4.60 -13.62
CA PRO A 54 0.81 -4.83 -13.38
C PRO A 54 1.58 -3.63 -12.84
N THR A 55 1.14 -2.41 -13.15
CA THR A 55 1.72 -1.15 -12.65
C THR A 55 1.44 -0.97 -11.15
N THR A 56 0.29 -1.42 -10.65
CA THR A 56 -0.02 -1.49 -9.21
C THR A 56 0.96 -2.37 -8.45
N LYS A 57 1.45 -3.47 -9.05
CA LYS A 57 2.47 -4.33 -8.43
C LYS A 57 3.77 -3.56 -8.15
N ALA A 58 4.21 -2.74 -9.11
CA ALA A 58 5.40 -1.90 -8.95
C ALA A 58 5.17 -0.83 -7.89
N LEU A 59 3.97 -0.22 -7.86
CA LEU A 59 3.58 0.74 -6.83
C LEU A 59 3.61 0.13 -5.42
N ALA A 60 3.11 -1.09 -5.24
CA ALA A 60 3.13 -1.80 -3.97
C ALA A 60 4.57 -2.08 -3.47
N LEU A 61 5.48 -2.49 -4.37
CA LEU A 61 6.90 -2.66 -4.04
C LEU A 61 7.56 -1.34 -3.63
N ALA A 62 7.20 -0.24 -4.29
CA ALA A 62 7.70 1.09 -3.94
C ALA A 62 7.21 1.55 -2.56
N PHE A 63 5.94 1.30 -2.23
CA PHE A 63 5.39 1.59 -0.89
C PHE A 63 6.07 0.75 0.18
N MET A 64 6.26 -0.53 -0.08
CA MET A 64 6.99 -1.43 0.81
C MET A 64 8.41 -0.93 1.11
N LEU A 65 9.13 -0.50 0.07
CA LEU A 65 10.46 0.07 0.22
C LEU A 65 10.43 1.39 1.00
N LEU A 66 9.50 2.29 0.67
CA LEU A 66 9.34 3.58 1.33
C LEU A 66 9.10 3.41 2.84
N VAL A 67 8.16 2.53 3.21
CA VAL A 67 7.87 2.20 4.61
C VAL A 67 9.08 1.55 5.28
N GLY A 68 9.74 0.62 4.62
CA GLY A 68 10.95 -0.01 5.15
C GLY A 68 12.05 1.01 5.47
N VAL A 69 12.30 1.96 4.56
CA VAL A 69 13.26 3.06 4.77
C VAL A 69 12.79 4.01 5.87
N LEU A 70 11.49 4.31 5.94
CA LEU A 70 10.90 5.14 6.99
C LEU A 70 11.12 4.53 8.37
N LEU A 71 10.90 3.23 8.53
CA LEU A 71 11.11 2.52 9.79
C LEU A 71 12.57 2.50 10.22
N VAL A 72 13.48 2.31 9.27
CA VAL A 72 14.93 2.42 9.56
C VAL A 72 15.28 3.85 9.98
N ALA A 73 14.75 4.87 9.31
CA ALA A 73 15.00 6.27 9.64
C ALA A 73 14.46 6.63 11.05
N ASP A 74 13.22 6.22 11.35
CA ASP A 74 12.60 6.40 12.66
C ASP A 74 13.37 5.64 13.75
N GLY A 75 13.82 4.42 13.48
CA GLY A 75 14.67 3.63 14.38
C GLY A 75 16.05 4.23 14.64
N LEU A 76 16.59 5.00 13.68
CA LEU A 76 17.81 5.79 13.82
C LEU A 76 17.57 7.18 14.45
N GLY A 77 16.34 7.47 14.90
CA GLY A 77 15.96 8.74 15.53
C GLY A 77 15.70 9.90 14.57
N ARG A 78 15.79 9.68 13.25
CA ARG A 78 15.43 10.68 12.24
C ARG A 78 13.94 10.62 11.95
N HIS A 79 13.19 11.46 12.64
CA HIS A 79 11.74 11.56 12.48
C HIS A 79 11.40 12.22 11.14
N VAL A 80 10.94 11.42 10.19
CA VAL A 80 10.39 11.94 8.94
C VAL A 80 8.95 12.39 9.21
N PRO A 81 8.55 13.63 8.86
CA PRO A 81 7.19 14.07 9.12
C PRO A 81 6.20 13.22 8.32
N ARG A 82 5.30 12.51 9.03
CA ARG A 82 4.36 11.53 8.45
C ARG A 82 3.45 12.13 7.38
N GLY A 83 3.16 13.43 7.46
CA GLY A 83 2.38 14.14 6.45
C GLY A 83 2.98 14.04 5.04
N TYR A 84 4.31 14.09 4.89
CA TYR A 84 4.97 13.92 3.60
C TYR A 84 4.81 12.50 3.06
N VAL A 85 4.89 11.50 3.94
CA VAL A 85 4.73 10.09 3.58
C VAL A 85 3.28 9.83 3.13
N TYR A 86 2.30 10.28 3.92
CA TYR A 86 0.88 10.13 3.57
C TYR A 86 0.52 10.87 2.29
N PHE A 87 1.09 12.05 2.05
CA PHE A 87 0.92 12.78 0.80
C PHE A 87 1.53 12.03 -0.39
N ALA A 88 2.75 11.49 -0.25
CA ALA A 88 3.41 10.71 -1.29
C ALA A 88 2.64 9.42 -1.63
N LEU A 89 2.13 8.72 -0.61
CA LEU A 89 1.26 7.54 -0.77
C LEU A 89 -0.01 7.91 -1.55
N GLY A 90 -0.73 8.95 -1.11
CA GLY A 90 -1.98 9.39 -1.75
C GLY A 90 -1.77 9.88 -3.19
N PHE A 91 -0.74 10.69 -3.43
CA PHE A 91 -0.39 11.19 -4.77
C PHE A 91 -0.05 10.05 -5.73
N SER A 92 0.68 9.04 -5.27
CA SER A 92 1.08 7.91 -6.11
C SER A 92 -0.11 7.03 -6.49
N VAL A 93 -1.07 6.81 -5.58
CA VAL A 93 -2.35 6.14 -5.89
C VAL A 93 -3.16 6.96 -6.91
N PHE A 94 -3.21 8.28 -6.75
CA PHE A 94 -3.89 9.16 -7.71
C PHE A 94 -3.28 9.07 -9.11
N VAL A 95 -1.95 9.16 -9.22
CA VAL A 95 -1.24 9.03 -10.49
C VAL A 95 -1.49 7.65 -11.13
N GLU A 96 -1.50 6.59 -10.34
CA GLU A 96 -1.78 5.25 -10.85
C GLU A 96 -3.23 5.09 -11.33
N ALA A 97 -4.21 5.68 -10.63
CA ALA A 97 -5.60 5.71 -11.09
C ALA A 97 -5.73 6.42 -12.45
N VAL A 98 -5.04 7.55 -12.63
CA VAL A 98 -4.97 8.26 -13.92
C VAL A 98 -4.30 7.39 -14.99
N ASN A 99 -3.19 6.73 -14.66
CA ASN A 99 -2.45 5.87 -15.57
C ASN A 99 -3.30 4.69 -16.09
N ILE A 100 -4.03 4.01 -15.19
CA ILE A 100 -4.98 2.96 -15.55
C ILE A 100 -6.07 3.51 -16.50
N ARG A 101 -6.62 4.70 -16.20
CA ARG A 101 -7.67 5.32 -17.02
C ARG A 101 -7.16 5.66 -18.42
N VAL A 102 -5.98 6.25 -18.54
CA VAL A 102 -5.36 6.61 -19.83
C VAL A 102 -5.08 5.36 -20.67
N ARG A 103 -4.56 4.29 -20.06
CA ARG A 103 -4.32 3.01 -20.75
C ARG A 103 -5.62 2.41 -21.28
N ALA A 104 -6.71 2.45 -20.50
CA ALA A 104 -8.02 1.97 -20.93
C ALA A 104 -8.59 2.76 -22.13
N VAL A 105 -8.42 4.09 -22.15
CA VAL A 105 -8.86 4.93 -23.27
C VAL A 105 -8.06 4.65 -24.55
N ARG A 106 -6.74 4.45 -24.43
CA ARG A 106 -5.88 4.12 -25.58
C ARG A 106 -6.23 2.76 -26.20
N ALA A 107 -6.52 1.75 -25.38
CA ALA A 107 -6.93 0.43 -25.87
C ALA A 107 -8.21 0.50 -26.71
N ARG A 108 -9.23 1.24 -26.26
CA ARG A 108 -10.50 1.42 -26.99
C ARG A 108 -10.33 2.15 -28.33
N ARG A 109 -9.43 3.13 -28.40
CA ARG A 109 -9.13 3.85 -29.66
C ARG A 109 -8.40 2.97 -30.69
N ALA A 110 -7.57 2.02 -30.25
CA ALA A 110 -6.90 1.09 -31.14
C ALA A 110 -7.88 0.10 -31.80
N GLU A 111 -8.89 -0.38 -31.07
CA GLU A 111 -9.97 -1.23 -31.63
C GLU A 111 -10.87 -0.49 -32.63
N SER A 112 -11.00 0.83 -32.52
CA SER A 112 -11.83 1.62 -33.44
C SER A 112 -11.12 1.96 -34.77
N ALA A 113 -9.82 1.66 -34.86
CA ALA A 113 -8.97 1.96 -36.01
C ALA A 113 -8.59 0.70 -36.82
N VAL A 114 -9.11 -0.47 -36.44
CA VAL A 114 -8.98 -1.76 -37.12
C VAL A 114 -10.35 -2.14 -37.68
#